data_AF-A0A9E3UZX0-F1
#
_entry.id   AF-A0A9E3UZX0-F1
#
_cell.length_a   1.000
_cell.length_b   1.000
_cell.length_c   1.000
_cell.angle_alpha   90.00
_cell.angle_beta   90.00
_cell.angle_gamma   90.00
#
_symmetry.space_group_name_H-M   'P 1'
#
loop_
_entity.id
_entity.type
_entity.pdbx_description
1 polymer ?
#
loop_
_entity_poly.entity_id
_entity_poly.type
_entity_poly.pdbx_seq_one_letter_code
_entity_poly.pdbx_strand_id
1 'polypeptide(L)'
;MPRIPARIKPTKGFSHLLYVGLNVLLPILAYILVRIDFVGLAILLVLLSKWRMFAVRPRYWIANIIQNGVDIMVAVSLIIFMASTSVVWWQLFWAILYGVWLLWLKPRYDVLSVSAQAMVAQLLGLSVLYIKFGDGSIVALVAGTWLVSYLAARHFLTSFEESHSALLAHIWAYFSASLAFVLSHWLLFYGSIAQIIVILT
;
A
#
# COMPACT_ATOMS: atom_id res chain seq x y z
N MET A 1 -35.59 -9.99 20.26
CA MET A 1 -34.74 -9.05 19.48
C MET A 1 -34.55 -9.63 18.09
N PRO A 2 -35.03 -8.97 17.02
CA PRO A 2 -34.85 -9.49 15.68
C PRO A 2 -33.38 -9.36 15.28
N ARG A 3 -32.76 -10.50 14.93
CA ARG A 3 -31.40 -10.58 14.37
C ARG A 3 -31.41 -9.84 13.02
N ILE A 4 -30.69 -8.73 12.94
CA ILE A 4 -30.46 -8.02 11.67
C ILE A 4 -29.77 -9.01 10.72
N PRO A 5 -30.37 -9.37 9.57
CA PRO A 5 -29.73 -10.27 8.63
C PRO A 5 -28.45 -9.64 8.10
N ALA A 6 -27.41 -10.47 7.99
CA ALA A 6 -26.07 -10.14 7.53
C ALA A 6 -26.11 -9.26 6.28
N ARG A 7 -25.21 -8.28 6.18
CA ARG A 7 -24.99 -7.51 4.95
C ARG A 7 -24.59 -8.47 3.82
N ILE A 8 -25.55 -8.92 3.03
CA ILE A 8 -25.31 -9.72 1.83
C ILE A 8 -24.65 -8.77 0.82
N LYS A 9 -23.33 -8.86 0.66
CA LYS A 9 -22.67 -8.35 -0.57
C LYS A 9 -23.39 -9.06 -1.73
N PRO A 10 -23.91 -8.34 -2.74
CA PRO A 10 -24.56 -8.98 -3.87
C PRO A 10 -23.52 -9.85 -4.59
N THR A 11 -23.65 -11.16 -4.42
CA THR A 11 -22.75 -12.17 -5.00
C THR A 11 -23.00 -12.39 -6.49
N LYS A 12 -24.11 -11.85 -7.04
CA LYS A 12 -24.51 -11.95 -8.45
C LYS A 12 -25.28 -10.69 -8.88
N GLY A 13 -25.19 -10.32 -10.16
CA GLY A 13 -25.95 -9.21 -10.78
C GLY A 13 -25.09 -8.08 -11.35
N PHE A 14 -25.75 -7.09 -11.97
CA PHE A 14 -25.11 -5.93 -12.62
C PHE A 14 -24.15 -5.16 -11.70
N SER A 15 -24.48 -5.02 -10.40
CA SER A 15 -23.63 -4.29 -9.45
C SER A 15 -22.30 -4.99 -9.16
N HIS A 16 -22.26 -6.33 -9.16
CA HIS A 16 -21.01 -7.09 -9.00
C HIS A 16 -20.13 -6.96 -10.24
N LEU A 17 -20.73 -7.02 -11.43
CA LEU A 17 -20.04 -6.78 -12.71
C LEU A 17 -19.43 -5.38 -12.77
N LEU A 18 -20.19 -4.35 -12.38
CA LEU A 18 -19.67 -2.98 -12.31
C LEU A 18 -18.53 -2.84 -11.29
N TYR A 19 -18.65 -3.46 -10.11
CA TYR A 19 -17.60 -3.45 -9.11
C TYR A 19 -16.30 -4.10 -9.62
N VAL A 20 -16.39 -5.28 -10.23
CA VAL A 20 -15.22 -5.96 -10.80
C VAL A 20 -14.65 -5.16 -11.97
N GLY A 21 -15.51 -4.70 -12.88
CA GLY A 21 -15.12 -3.91 -14.05
C GLY A 21 -14.36 -2.65 -13.68
N LEU A 22 -14.86 -1.87 -12.71
CA LEU A 22 -14.19 -0.65 -12.25
C LEU A 22 -12.84 -0.95 -11.56
N ASN A 23 -12.75 -2.01 -10.76
CA ASN A 23 -11.50 -2.39 -10.10
C ASN A 23 -10.46 -2.96 -11.06
N VAL A 24 -10.86 -3.60 -12.15
CA VAL A 24 -9.97 -4.07 -13.22
C VAL A 24 -9.56 -2.93 -14.14
N LEU A 25 -10.44 -1.96 -14.36
CA LEU A 25 -10.14 -0.81 -15.21
C LEU A 25 -8.99 0.05 -14.64
N LEU A 26 -8.92 0.19 -13.32
CA LEU A 26 -7.88 1.00 -12.67
C LEU A 26 -6.43 0.52 -12.98
N PRO A 27 -6.06 -0.76 -12.78
CA PRO A 27 -4.73 -1.25 -13.15
C PRO A 27 -4.47 -1.21 -14.65
N ILE A 28 -5.50 -1.41 -15.50
CA ILE A 28 -5.37 -1.30 -16.95
C ILE A 28 -5.01 0.13 -17.36
N LEU A 29 -5.73 1.13 -16.85
CA LEU A 29 -5.45 2.53 -17.13
C LEU A 29 -4.08 2.94 -16.57
N ALA A 30 -3.73 2.49 -15.37
CA ALA A 30 -2.40 2.74 -14.81
C ALA A 30 -1.28 2.14 -15.69
N TYR A 31 -1.45 0.91 -16.19
CA TYR A 31 -0.52 0.29 -17.13
C TYR A 31 -0.38 1.10 -18.42
N ILE A 32 -1.50 1.52 -19.03
CA ILE A 32 -1.48 2.34 -20.25
C ILE A 32 -0.71 3.62 -19.99
N LEU A 33 -1.02 4.35 -18.92
CA LEU A 33 -0.34 5.61 -18.55
C LEU A 33 1.16 5.42 -18.30
N VAL A 34 1.57 4.33 -17.66
CA VAL A 34 2.99 4.02 -17.48
C VAL A 34 3.66 3.71 -18.82
N ARG A 35 2.97 3.03 -19.75
CA ARG A 35 3.52 2.67 -21.07
C ARG A 35 3.76 3.87 -21.97
N ILE A 36 2.99 4.94 -21.79
CA ILE A 36 3.16 6.22 -22.48
C ILE A 36 4.04 7.21 -21.68
N ASP A 37 4.79 6.74 -20.68
CA ASP A 37 5.70 7.51 -19.81
C ASP A 37 5.04 8.58 -18.92
N PHE A 38 3.72 8.54 -18.75
CA PHE A 38 2.97 9.44 -17.86
C PHE A 38 2.82 8.87 -16.44
N VAL A 39 3.95 8.50 -15.81
CA VAL A 39 3.97 7.86 -14.47
C VAL A 39 3.31 8.73 -13.40
N GLY A 40 3.54 10.05 -13.43
CA GLY A 40 2.91 10.99 -12.50
C GLY A 40 1.38 11.01 -12.61
N LEU A 41 0.84 10.91 -13.84
CA LEU A 41 -0.61 10.81 -14.06
C LEU A 41 -1.15 9.46 -13.60
N ALA A 42 -0.39 8.38 -13.72
CA ALA A 42 -0.79 7.07 -13.19
C ALA A 42 -0.94 7.09 -11.67
N ILE A 43 0.01 7.72 -10.96
CA ILE A 43 -0.07 7.91 -9.51
C ILE A 43 -1.26 8.81 -9.14
N LEU A 44 -1.43 9.93 -9.85
CA LEU A 44 -2.55 10.85 -9.64
C LEU A 44 -3.90 10.15 -9.87
N LEU A 45 -4.02 9.31 -10.90
CA LEU A 45 -5.21 8.51 -11.18
C LEU A 45 -5.58 7.60 -10.00
N VAL A 46 -4.59 6.92 -9.39
CA VAL A 46 -4.82 6.08 -8.22
C VAL A 46 -5.29 6.90 -7.01
N LEU A 47 -4.68 8.06 -6.76
CA LEU A 47 -5.11 8.94 -5.67
C LEU A 47 -6.53 9.48 -5.91
N LEU A 48 -6.86 9.86 -7.14
CA LEU A 48 -8.21 10.30 -7.53
C LEU A 48 -9.25 9.18 -7.46
N SER A 49 -8.87 7.93 -7.76
CA SER A 49 -9.77 6.78 -7.63
C SER A 49 -10.31 6.61 -6.19
N LYS A 50 -9.57 7.15 -5.22
CA LYS A 50 -9.90 7.16 -3.79
C LYS A 50 -10.58 8.44 -3.32
N TRP A 51 -11.17 9.25 -4.21
CA TRP A 51 -11.86 10.50 -3.89
C TRP A 51 -12.81 10.42 -2.68
N ARG A 52 -13.42 9.25 -2.45
CA ARG A 52 -14.30 8.96 -1.30
C ARG A 52 -13.65 9.22 0.07
N MET A 53 -12.32 9.19 0.17
CA MET A 53 -11.59 9.54 1.40
C MET A 53 -11.80 11.00 1.81
N PHE A 54 -12.01 11.89 0.84
CA PHE A 54 -12.18 13.33 1.05
C PHE A 54 -13.64 13.78 1.07
N ALA A 55 -14.59 12.90 0.72
CA ALA A 55 -16.03 13.15 0.76
C ALA A 55 -16.62 13.13 2.20
N VAL A 56 -15.84 13.59 3.19
CA VAL A 56 -16.21 13.70 4.60
C VAL A 56 -15.72 15.05 5.16
N ARG A 57 -16.15 15.41 6.38
CA ARG A 57 -15.71 16.65 7.03
C ARG A 57 -14.17 16.71 7.13
N PRO A 58 -13.52 17.86 6.87
CA PRO A 58 -12.05 17.99 6.84
C PRO A 58 -11.31 17.41 8.05
N ARG A 59 -11.90 17.51 9.25
CA ARG A 59 -11.34 16.94 10.48
C ARG A 59 -11.07 15.42 10.44
N TYR A 60 -11.76 14.68 9.56
CA TYR A 60 -11.62 13.23 9.43
C TYR A 60 -10.68 12.80 8.30
N TRP A 61 -10.12 13.75 7.54
CA TRP A 61 -9.28 13.42 6.39
C TRP A 61 -8.03 12.64 6.80
N ILE A 62 -7.35 13.04 7.87
CA ILE A 62 -6.15 12.35 8.37
C ILE A 62 -6.48 10.89 8.73
N ALA A 63 -7.59 10.67 9.44
CA ALA A 63 -8.03 9.31 9.81
C ALA A 63 -8.32 8.46 8.56
N ASN A 64 -8.98 9.03 7.55
CA ASN A 64 -9.28 8.33 6.30
C ASN A 64 -8.02 8.03 5.49
N ILE A 65 -7.05 8.94 5.44
CA ILE A 65 -5.75 8.73 4.77
C ILE A 65 -5.01 7.57 5.44
N ILE A 66 -4.92 7.58 6.78
CA ILE A 66 -4.27 6.51 7.54
C ILE A 66 -4.96 5.16 7.28
N GLN A 67 -6.29 5.13 7.33
CA GLN A 67 -7.07 3.90 7.07
C GLN A 67 -6.90 3.37 5.65
N ASN A 68 -6.61 4.23 4.68
CA ASN A 68 -6.38 3.86 3.29
C ASN A 68 -4.88 3.76 2.93
N GLY A 69 -3.99 3.96 3.91
CA GLY A 69 -2.55 4.10 3.70
C GLY A 69 -1.93 2.85 3.07
N VAL A 70 -2.31 1.67 3.55
CA VAL A 70 -1.85 0.38 2.99
C VAL A 70 -2.23 0.22 1.53
N ASP A 71 -3.46 0.55 1.16
CA ASP A 71 -3.91 0.43 -0.24
C ASP A 71 -3.26 1.49 -1.15
N ILE A 72 -3.00 2.70 -0.64
CA ILE A 72 -2.23 3.72 -1.37
C ILE A 72 -0.80 3.24 -1.58
N MET A 73 -0.16 2.74 -0.53
CA MET A 73 1.22 2.27 -0.54
C MET A 73 1.41 1.14 -1.56
N VAL A 74 0.57 0.11 -1.54
CA VAL A 74 0.66 -0.98 -2.51
C VAL A 74 0.41 -0.50 -3.93
N ALA A 75 -0.64 0.30 -4.16
CA ALA A 75 -0.96 0.77 -5.50
C ALA A 75 0.15 1.66 -6.10
N VAL A 76 0.68 2.59 -5.31
CA VAL A 76 1.80 3.47 -5.74
C VAL A 76 3.06 2.63 -5.97
N SER A 77 3.36 1.68 -5.09
CA SER A 77 4.54 0.83 -5.27
C SER A 77 4.46 -0.02 -6.54
N LEU A 78 3.31 -0.63 -6.83
CA LEU A 78 3.12 -1.41 -8.06
C LEU A 78 3.24 -0.55 -9.32
N ILE A 79 2.78 0.71 -9.29
CA ILE A 79 2.99 1.66 -10.40
C ILE A 79 4.47 1.98 -10.58
N ILE A 80 5.20 2.21 -9.50
CA ILE A 80 6.63 2.51 -9.58
C ILE A 80 7.42 1.30 -10.08
N PHE A 81 7.04 0.08 -9.69
CA PHE A 81 7.63 -1.15 -10.24
C PHE A 81 7.29 -1.37 -11.72
N MET A 82 6.07 -1.04 -12.16
CA MET A 82 5.73 -1.01 -13.59
C MET A 82 6.63 -0.02 -14.34
N ALA A 83 6.87 1.16 -13.77
CA ALA A 83 7.68 2.21 -14.38
C ALA A 83 9.20 1.92 -14.34
N SER A 84 9.67 1.01 -13.48
CA SER A 84 11.10 0.70 -13.35
C SER A 84 11.61 -0.30 -14.39
N THR A 85 10.76 -0.80 -15.28
CA THR A 85 11.11 -1.79 -16.30
C THR A 85 10.53 -1.41 -17.66
N SER A 86 11.31 -1.58 -18.72
CA SER A 86 10.88 -1.36 -20.12
C SER A 86 10.24 -2.61 -20.75
N VAL A 87 10.45 -3.77 -20.12
CA VAL A 87 10.02 -5.08 -20.62
C VAL A 87 8.52 -5.25 -20.39
N VAL A 88 7.77 -5.45 -21.47
CA VAL A 88 6.30 -5.56 -21.47
C VAL A 88 5.81 -6.64 -20.51
N TRP A 89 6.44 -7.81 -20.50
CA TRP A 89 6.07 -8.92 -19.62
C TRP A 89 6.15 -8.57 -18.13
N TRP A 90 7.19 -7.83 -17.72
CA TRP A 90 7.32 -7.38 -16.34
C TRP A 90 6.30 -6.30 -15.98
N GLN A 91 5.99 -5.38 -16.91
CA GLN A 91 4.94 -4.38 -16.69
C GLN A 91 3.56 -5.05 -16.53
N LEU A 92 3.24 -6.03 -17.37
CA LEU A 92 1.99 -6.81 -17.27
C LEU A 92 1.92 -7.62 -15.97
N PHE A 93 3.03 -8.21 -15.53
CA PHE A 93 3.10 -8.92 -14.26
C PHE A 93 2.69 -8.02 -13.09
N TRP A 94 3.26 -6.82 -12.99
CA TRP A 94 2.90 -5.86 -11.94
C TRP A 94 1.46 -5.35 -12.06
N ALA A 95 0.95 -5.15 -13.28
CA ALA A 95 -0.45 -4.79 -13.53
C ALA A 95 -1.42 -5.90 -13.06
N ILE A 96 -1.09 -7.16 -13.32
CA ILE A 96 -1.85 -8.33 -12.85
C ILE A 96 -1.83 -8.39 -11.33
N LEU A 97 -0.66 -8.24 -10.70
CA LEU A 97 -0.56 -8.18 -9.25
C LEU A 97 -1.39 -7.05 -8.65
N TYR A 98 -1.47 -5.91 -9.33
CA TYR A 98 -2.34 -4.81 -8.90
C TYR A 98 -3.82 -5.17 -8.99
N GLY A 99 -4.24 -5.85 -10.06
CA GLY A 99 -5.59 -6.41 -10.16
C GLY A 99 -5.89 -7.43 -9.06
N VAL A 100 -4.97 -8.36 -8.79
CA VAL A 100 -5.08 -9.37 -7.72
C VAL A 100 -5.20 -8.68 -6.35
N TRP A 101 -4.40 -7.64 -6.10
CA TRP A 101 -4.52 -6.84 -4.88
C TRP A 101 -5.94 -6.29 -4.70
N LEU A 102 -6.49 -5.62 -5.71
CA LEU A 102 -7.80 -4.97 -5.63
C LEU A 102 -8.98 -5.95 -5.52
N LEU A 103 -8.92 -7.07 -6.24
CA LEU A 103 -10.03 -8.02 -6.34
C LEU A 103 -10.00 -9.11 -5.27
N TRP A 104 -8.82 -9.52 -4.82
CA TRP A 104 -8.64 -10.73 -4.01
C TRP A 104 -8.14 -10.44 -2.61
N LEU A 105 -7.02 -9.71 -2.47
CA LEU A 105 -6.42 -9.51 -1.15
C LEU A 105 -7.10 -8.39 -0.36
N LYS A 106 -7.28 -7.21 -0.96
CA LYS A 106 -7.87 -6.02 -0.33
C LYS A 106 -9.28 -6.22 0.24
N PRO A 107 -10.22 -6.94 -0.42
CA PRO A 107 -11.60 -7.04 0.08
C PRO A 107 -11.76 -7.93 1.32
N ARG A 108 -10.71 -8.65 1.73
CA ARG A 108 -10.71 -9.55 2.89
C ARG A 108 -10.48 -8.79 4.19
N TYR A 109 -11.03 -9.34 5.26
CA TYR A 109 -11.09 -8.72 6.59
C TYR A 109 -10.76 -9.69 7.72
N ASP A 110 -10.46 -10.96 7.43
CA ASP A 110 -9.94 -11.89 8.42
C ASP A 110 -8.53 -11.50 8.86
N VAL A 111 -8.16 -11.89 10.08
CA VAL A 111 -6.89 -11.52 10.72
C VAL A 111 -5.68 -11.87 9.83
N LEU A 112 -5.68 -13.06 9.23
CA LEU A 112 -4.58 -13.49 8.35
C LEU A 112 -4.48 -12.61 7.10
N SER A 113 -5.61 -12.29 6.46
CA SER A 113 -5.60 -11.44 5.26
C SER A 113 -5.23 -9.99 5.57
N VAL A 114 -5.69 -9.42 6.68
CA VAL A 114 -5.28 -8.06 7.09
C VAL A 114 -3.79 -8.02 7.45
N SER A 115 -3.28 -9.08 8.08
CA SER A 115 -1.84 -9.24 8.34
C SER A 115 -1.03 -9.33 7.05
N ALA A 116 -1.49 -10.13 6.09
CA ALA A 116 -0.87 -10.22 4.77
C ALA A 116 -0.91 -8.88 4.01
N GLN A 117 -2.02 -8.13 4.09
CA GLN A 117 -2.12 -6.79 3.52
C GLN A 117 -1.08 -5.83 4.13
N ALA A 118 -0.93 -5.83 5.46
CA ALA A 118 0.05 -5.00 6.14
C ALA A 118 1.50 -5.37 5.77
N MET A 119 1.82 -6.67 5.75
CA MET A 119 3.14 -7.18 5.38
C MET A 119 3.50 -6.85 3.93
N VAL A 120 2.60 -7.13 2.98
CA VAL A 120 2.80 -6.81 1.55
C VAL A 120 2.99 -5.31 1.36
N ALA A 121 2.22 -4.49 2.06
CA ALA A 121 2.36 -3.04 1.98
C ALA A 121 3.71 -2.57 2.53
N GLN A 122 4.14 -3.07 3.69
CA GLN A 122 5.46 -2.73 4.25
C GLN A 122 6.59 -3.15 3.31
N LEU A 123 6.53 -4.37 2.77
CA LEU A 123 7.50 -4.90 1.81
C LEU A 123 7.60 -4.03 0.56
N LEU A 124 6.47 -3.77 -0.11
CA LEU A 124 6.46 -3.00 -1.36
C LEU A 124 6.78 -1.52 -1.11
N GLY A 125 6.35 -0.96 0.02
CA GLY A 125 6.62 0.41 0.43
C GLY A 125 8.11 0.66 0.70
N LEU A 126 8.73 -0.20 1.52
CA LEU A 126 10.17 -0.11 1.82
C LEU A 126 11.01 -0.41 0.58
N SER A 127 10.60 -1.38 -0.24
CA SER A 127 11.30 -1.69 -1.49
C SER A 127 11.37 -0.49 -2.42
N VAL A 128 10.26 0.21 -2.63
CA VAL A 128 10.26 1.43 -3.45
C VAL A 128 11.05 2.56 -2.80
N LEU A 129 10.92 2.75 -1.48
CA LEU A 129 11.67 3.77 -0.75
C LEU A 129 13.18 3.60 -0.97
N TYR A 130 13.72 2.40 -0.76
CA TYR A 130 15.16 2.16 -0.85
C TYR A 130 15.68 2.00 -2.29
N ILE A 131 14.88 1.47 -3.22
CA ILE A 131 15.30 1.36 -4.63
C ILE A 131 15.32 2.73 -5.32
N LYS A 132 14.36 3.62 -5.00
CA LYS A 132 14.25 4.92 -5.68
C LYS A 132 14.87 6.09 -4.93
N PHE A 133 15.00 5.98 -3.61
CA PHE A 133 15.48 7.07 -2.76
C PHE A 133 16.61 6.64 -1.81
N GLY A 134 17.22 5.47 -2.05
CA GLY A 134 18.31 4.93 -1.21
C GLY A 134 19.57 5.80 -1.15
N ASP A 135 19.77 6.64 -2.15
CA ASP A 135 20.80 7.69 -2.25
C ASP A 135 20.33 9.06 -1.73
N GLY A 136 19.09 9.14 -1.25
CA GLY A 136 18.50 10.35 -0.69
C GLY A 136 19.07 10.71 0.69
N SER A 137 18.52 11.78 1.29
CA SER A 137 18.97 12.21 2.61
C SER A 137 18.61 11.17 3.68
N ILE A 138 19.49 10.99 4.66
CA ILE A 138 19.25 10.11 5.82
C ILE A 138 17.93 10.48 6.51
N VAL A 139 17.64 11.78 6.63
CA VAL A 139 16.37 12.27 7.19
C VAL A 139 15.16 11.77 6.40
N ALA A 140 15.22 11.79 5.06
CA ALA A 140 14.15 11.29 4.21
C ALA A 140 13.98 9.77 4.33
N LEU A 141 15.08 9.01 4.39
CA LEU A 141 15.03 7.55 4.57
C LEU A 141 14.45 7.16 5.93
N VAL A 142 14.84 7.86 7.00
CA VAL A 142 14.33 7.64 8.36
C VAL A 142 12.85 7.99 8.44
N ALA A 143 12.45 9.17 7.94
CA ALA A 143 11.05 9.60 7.93
C ALA A 143 10.16 8.71 7.04
N GLY A 144 10.67 8.31 5.88
CA GLY A 144 9.98 7.40 4.97
C GLY A 144 9.78 6.01 5.57
N THR A 145 10.83 5.47 6.21
CA THR A 145 10.75 4.16 6.90
C THR A 145 9.76 4.23 8.05
N TRP A 146 9.80 5.30 8.85
CA TRP A 146 8.82 5.54 9.89
C TRP A 146 7.39 5.54 9.33
N LEU A 147 7.13 6.28 8.26
CA LEU A 147 5.79 6.40 7.68
C LEU A 147 5.27 5.05 7.14
N VAL A 148 6.10 4.32 6.40
CA VAL A 148 5.75 3.00 5.84
C VAL A 148 5.43 2.02 6.96
N SER A 149 6.31 1.89 7.95
CA SER A 149 6.12 0.99 9.08
C SER A 149 4.93 1.39 9.96
N TYR A 150 4.70 2.70 10.16
CA TYR A 150 3.56 3.20 10.92
C TYR A 150 2.24 2.80 10.26
N LEU A 151 2.09 3.04 8.95
CA LEU A 151 0.86 2.73 8.23
C LEU A 151 0.61 1.22 8.19
N ALA A 152 1.65 0.41 7.97
CA ALA A 152 1.56 -1.04 7.99
C ALA A 152 1.14 -1.57 9.37
N ALA A 153 1.81 -1.16 10.44
CA ALA A 153 1.46 -1.56 11.80
C ALA A 153 0.06 -1.08 12.21
N ARG A 154 -0.29 0.15 11.83
CA ARG A 154 -1.63 0.71 12.10
C ARG A 154 -2.71 -0.13 11.43
N HIS A 155 -2.49 -0.60 10.21
CA HIS A 155 -3.41 -1.48 9.48
C HIS A 155 -3.49 -2.86 10.12
N PHE A 156 -2.36 -3.48 10.44
CA PHE A 156 -2.30 -4.78 11.13
C PHE A 156 -3.12 -4.77 12.43
N LEU A 157 -2.93 -3.74 13.25
CA LEU A 157 -3.59 -3.59 14.55
C LEU A 157 -5.11 -3.36 14.46
N THR A 158 -5.67 -3.04 13.28
CA THR A 158 -7.13 -2.94 13.12
C THR A 158 -7.85 -4.27 13.25
N SER A 159 -7.12 -5.39 13.14
CA SER A 159 -7.68 -6.74 13.30
C SER A 159 -7.94 -7.11 14.76
N PHE A 160 -7.43 -6.33 15.71
CA PHE A 160 -7.46 -6.62 17.14
C PHE A 160 -8.22 -5.53 17.88
N GLU A 161 -8.90 -5.89 18.98
CA GLU A 161 -9.57 -4.94 19.87
C GLU A 161 -8.54 -4.22 20.77
N GLU A 162 -7.69 -3.40 20.17
CA GLU A 162 -6.60 -2.72 20.88
C GLU A 162 -6.85 -1.21 21.02
N SER A 163 -7.07 -0.81 22.27
CA SER A 163 -7.31 0.56 22.69
C SER A 163 -6.18 1.53 22.32
N HIS A 164 -4.92 1.08 22.40
CA HIS A 164 -3.73 1.90 22.16
C HIS A 164 -3.04 1.58 20.83
N SER A 165 -3.82 1.15 19.83
CA SER A 165 -3.31 0.75 18.52
C SER A 165 -2.48 1.84 17.82
N ALA A 166 -2.66 3.13 18.15
CA ALA A 166 -1.89 4.21 17.56
C ALA A 166 -0.49 4.26 18.19
N LEU A 167 -0.42 4.14 19.50
CA LEU A 167 0.84 4.14 20.25
C LEU A 167 1.72 2.95 19.84
N LEU A 168 1.14 1.74 19.76
CA LEU A 168 1.87 0.54 19.32
C LEU A 168 2.41 0.68 17.89
N ALA A 169 1.64 1.27 16.98
CA ALA A 169 2.11 1.56 15.63
C ALA A 169 3.28 2.56 15.62
N HIS A 170 3.27 3.57 16.49
CA HIS A 170 4.40 4.50 16.65
C HIS A 170 5.65 3.79 17.21
N ILE A 171 5.49 2.85 18.14
CA ILE A 171 6.62 2.08 18.69
C ILE A 171 7.29 1.26 17.58
N TRP A 172 6.50 0.55 16.76
CA TRP A 172 7.04 -0.21 15.63
C TRP A 172 7.73 0.69 14.59
N ALA A 173 7.11 1.82 14.28
CA ALA A 173 7.66 2.80 13.35
C ALA A 173 8.95 3.43 13.88
N TYR A 174 9.02 3.75 15.18
CA TYR A 174 10.22 4.29 15.82
C TYR A 174 11.37 3.28 15.81
N PHE A 175 11.09 2.01 16.12
CA PHE A 175 12.06 0.93 16.01
C PHE A 175 12.61 0.82 14.57
N SER A 176 11.71 0.76 13.58
CA SER A 176 12.08 0.68 12.16
C SER A 176 12.90 1.89 11.71
N ALA A 177 12.52 3.09 12.13
CA ALA A 177 13.20 4.34 11.79
C ALA A 177 14.59 4.45 12.44
N SER A 178 14.73 3.99 13.69
CA SER A 178 16.02 3.90 14.39
C SER A 178 16.95 2.91 13.69
N LEU A 179 16.41 1.78 13.24
CA LEU A 179 17.15 0.82 12.43
C LEU A 179 17.58 1.43 11.10
N ALA A 180 16.69 2.15 10.41
CA ALA A 180 17.03 2.87 9.19
C ALA A 180 18.11 3.92 9.41
N PHE A 181 18.09 4.66 10.52
CA PHE A 181 19.12 5.64 10.85
C PHE A 181 20.50 4.98 10.97
N VAL A 182 20.61 3.88 11.72
CA VAL A 182 21.88 3.16 11.89
C VAL A 182 22.34 2.55 10.57
N LEU A 183 21.46 1.83 9.87
CA LEU A 183 21.82 1.09 8.66
C LEU A 183 22.04 1.98 7.43
N SER A 184 21.50 3.21 7.40
CA SER A 184 21.75 4.14 6.27
C SER A 184 23.20 4.61 6.19
N HIS A 185 23.98 4.53 7.28
CA HIS A 185 25.41 4.85 7.26
C HIS A 185 26.24 3.77 6.53
N TRP A 186 25.74 2.54 6.48
CA TRP A 186 26.34 1.41 5.76
C TRP A 186 25.24 0.67 4.99
N LEU A 187 24.53 1.40 4.12
CA LEU A 187 23.38 0.83 3.42
C LEU A 187 23.84 -0.25 2.43
N LEU A 188 23.61 -1.51 2.79
CA LEU A 188 23.96 -2.66 1.96
C LEU A 188 22.80 -3.11 1.09
N PHE A 189 23.12 -3.49 -0.14
CA PHE A 189 22.19 -4.07 -1.11
C PHE A 189 22.62 -5.49 -1.49
N TYR A 190 21.69 -6.45 -1.39
CA TYR A 190 21.83 -7.80 -1.91
C TYR A 190 21.11 -7.87 -3.26
N GLY A 191 21.82 -7.47 -4.33
CA GLY A 191 21.19 -7.24 -5.63
C GLY A 191 20.27 -6.02 -5.58
N SER A 192 18.96 -6.22 -5.76
CA SER A 192 17.95 -5.14 -5.69
C SER A 192 17.26 -5.04 -4.33
N ILE A 193 17.66 -5.85 -3.35
CA ILE A 193 17.04 -5.89 -2.03
C ILE A 193 17.95 -5.16 -1.02
N ALA A 194 17.45 -4.09 -0.42
CA ALA A 194 18.15 -3.41 0.68
C ALA A 194 18.11 -4.24 1.96
N GLN A 195 19.23 -4.26 2.71
CA GLN A 195 19.36 -4.99 3.98
C GLN A 195 18.22 -4.71 4.97
N ILE A 196 17.77 -3.46 5.06
CA ILE A 196 16.70 -3.02 5.96
C ILE A 196 15.38 -3.75 5.70
N ILE A 197 15.10 -4.06 4.42
CA ILE A 197 13.87 -4.77 4.04
C ILE A 197 13.89 -6.18 4.64
N VAL A 198 15.01 -6.90 4.52
CA VAL A 198 15.17 -8.28 5.03
C VAL A 198 14.95 -8.36 6.54
N ILE A 199 15.29 -7.31 7.29
CA ILE A 199 15.15 -7.29 8.75
C ILE A 199 13.71 -6.93 9.17
N LEU A 200 13.04 -6.06 8.41
CA LEU A 200 11.73 -5.52 8.79
C LEU A 200 10.54 -6.29 8.21
N THR A 201 10.73 -7.21 7.27
CA THR A 201 9.64 -7.95 6.60
C THR A 201 9.92 -9.43 6.55
#